data_AF-T1DBS8-F1
#
_entry.id   AF-T1DBS8-F1
#
_cell.length_a   1.000
_cell.length_b   1.000
_cell.length_c   1.000
_cell.angle_alpha   90.00
_cell.angle_beta   90.00
_cell.angle_gamma   90.00
#
_symmetry.space_group_name_H-M   'P 1'
#
loop_
_entity.id
_entity.type
_entity.pdbx_description
1 polymer ?
#
loop_
_entity_poly.entity_id
_entity_poly.type
_entity_poly.pdbx_seq_one_letter_code
_entity_poly.pdbx_strand_id
1 'polypeptide(L)'
;SPSRSTARSASWARSSRKNGGIVYQHTPTGERIERLADRRVALAAYRALRASGLPVHRLFTDRWRETEVGIDSSVPLAEVRRRIRGINAYAESSGFAIHLMERGAGKYFGVRRAVELLGLGLEHVVAIGDGDNDARLLRAVGFGVSFPSASSRARRAADLVTRADGAPGF
;
A
#
# COMPACT_ATOMS: atom_id res chain seq x y z
N SER A 1 -31.86 -12.09 -35.35
CA SER A 1 -31.65 -11.73 -33.93
C SER A 1 -31.69 -12.97 -33.05
N PRO A 2 -30.87 -13.09 -31.99
CA PRO A 2 -29.83 -12.18 -31.53
C PRO A 2 -28.41 -12.74 -31.71
N SER A 3 -27.47 -11.81 -31.91
CA SER A 3 -26.03 -11.99 -31.99
C SER A 3 -25.45 -12.57 -30.69
N ARG A 4 -24.53 -13.53 -30.82
CA ARG A 4 -23.67 -13.97 -29.73
C ARG A 4 -22.91 -12.76 -29.19
N SER A 5 -23.22 -12.41 -27.95
CA SER A 5 -22.46 -11.48 -27.12
C SER A 5 -20.99 -11.91 -27.15
N THR A 6 -20.15 -11.09 -27.79
CA THR A 6 -18.71 -11.13 -27.56
C THR A 6 -18.50 -10.69 -26.12
N ALA A 7 -18.37 -11.64 -25.20
CA ALA A 7 -17.81 -11.39 -23.89
C ALA A 7 -16.40 -10.81 -24.12
N ARG A 8 -16.27 -9.48 -24.06
CA ARG A 8 -14.97 -8.83 -24.03
C ARG A 8 -14.24 -9.44 -22.83
N SER A 9 -13.16 -10.17 -23.08
CA SER A 9 -12.31 -10.69 -22.03
C SER A 9 -11.66 -9.49 -21.33
N ALA A 10 -12.29 -9.05 -20.24
CA ALA A 10 -11.86 -7.87 -19.51
C ALA A 10 -10.59 -8.20 -18.72
N SER A 11 -9.48 -7.55 -19.05
CA SER A 11 -8.30 -7.54 -18.19
C SER A 11 -8.58 -6.67 -16.97
N TRP A 12 -8.24 -7.16 -15.79
CA TRP A 12 -8.27 -6.36 -14.57
C TRP A 12 -7.01 -6.60 -13.76
N ALA A 13 -6.55 -5.56 -13.09
CA ALA A 13 -5.41 -5.61 -12.20
C ALA A 13 -5.87 -5.22 -10.79
N ARG A 14 -5.38 -5.94 -9.77
CA ARG A 14 -5.55 -5.58 -8.36
C ARG A 14 -4.18 -5.43 -7.72
N SER A 15 -3.99 -4.32 -7.00
CA SER A 15 -2.93 -4.20 -6.02
C SER A 15 -3.44 -4.79 -4.71
N SER A 16 -2.79 -5.85 -4.20
CA SER A 16 -3.19 -6.45 -2.93
C SER A 16 -2.31 -5.95 -1.78
N ARG A 17 -2.98 -5.51 -0.70
CA ARG A 17 -2.50 -5.06 0.62
C ARG A 17 -2.30 -3.55 0.82
N LYS A 18 -2.59 -3.15 2.07
CA LYS A 18 -2.47 -1.77 2.59
C LYS A 18 -1.05 -1.18 2.46
N ASN A 19 -0.01 -1.96 2.17
CA ASN A 19 1.38 -1.48 2.10
C ASN A 19 2.12 -1.93 0.81
N GLY A 20 1.36 -2.37 -0.20
CA GLY A 20 1.76 -2.47 -1.61
C GLY A 20 3.16 -2.99 -1.92
N GLY A 21 3.25 -4.26 -2.33
CA GLY A 21 4.40 -4.74 -3.08
C GLY A 21 4.06 -5.86 -4.06
N ILE A 22 2.77 -6.20 -4.22
CA ILE A 22 2.33 -7.20 -5.20
C ILE A 22 1.19 -6.63 -6.02
N VAL A 23 1.34 -6.72 -7.34
CA VAL A 23 0.26 -6.54 -8.30
C VAL A 23 -0.08 -7.90 -8.89
N TYR A 24 -1.36 -8.25 -8.84
CA TYR A 24 -1.90 -9.39 -9.53
C TYR A 24 -2.69 -8.88 -10.74
N GLN A 25 -2.46 -9.47 -11.90
CA GLN A 25 -3.16 -9.17 -13.14
C GLN A 25 -3.72 -10.46 -13.74
N HIS A 26 -5.00 -10.41 -14.10
CA HIS A 26 -5.61 -11.44 -14.92
C HIS A 26 -5.67 -10.96 -16.37
N THR A 27 -5.20 -11.79 -17.30
CA THR A 27 -5.21 -11.54 -18.74
C THR A 27 -5.89 -12.72 -19.46
N PRO A 28 -6.36 -12.54 -20.70
CA PRO A 28 -6.92 -13.66 -21.48
C PRO A 28 -5.93 -14.81 -21.69
N THR A 29 -4.63 -14.54 -21.61
CA THR A 29 -3.54 -15.50 -21.79
C THR A 29 -3.04 -16.12 -20.48
N GLY A 30 -3.63 -15.76 -19.33
CA GLY A 30 -3.27 -16.30 -18.02
C GLY A 30 -3.13 -15.25 -16.92
N GLU A 31 -2.55 -15.68 -15.80
CA GLU A 31 -2.39 -14.88 -14.59
C GLU A 31 -0.94 -14.43 -14.42
N ARG A 32 -0.75 -13.21 -13.91
CA ARG A 32 0.58 -12.65 -13.62
C ARG A 32 0.63 -12.06 -12.22
N ILE A 33 1.69 -12.38 -11.50
CA ILE A 33 2.04 -11.77 -10.20
C ILE A 33 3.34 -11.00 -10.38
N GLU A 34 3.32 -9.71 -10.10
CA GLU A 34 4.51 -8.85 -10.11
C GLU A 34 4.82 -8.37 -8.69
N ARG A 35 6.06 -8.64 -8.23
CA ARG A 35 6.57 -8.10 -6.96
C ARG A 35 7.26 -6.78 -7.24
N LEU A 36 6.77 -5.70 -6.64
CA LEU A 36 7.26 -4.34 -6.83
C LEU A 36 8.31 -3.91 -5.81
N ALA A 37 8.61 -4.78 -4.85
CA ALA A 37 9.57 -4.50 -3.80
C ALA A 37 10.27 -5.78 -3.35
N ASP A 38 11.54 -5.65 -2.99
CA ASP A 38 12.39 -6.72 -2.50
C ASP A 38 12.31 -6.83 -0.97
N ARG A 39 11.71 -7.91 -0.49
CA ARG A 39 11.61 -8.21 0.94
C ARG A 39 12.97 -8.27 1.64
N ARG A 40 14.05 -8.59 0.94
CA ARG A 40 15.41 -8.64 1.50
C ARG A 40 15.81 -7.29 2.10
N VAL A 41 15.34 -6.19 1.51
CA VAL A 41 15.58 -4.83 2.03
C VAL A 41 14.86 -4.61 3.36
N ALA A 42 13.60 -5.02 3.47
CA ALA A 42 12.83 -4.96 4.71
C ALA A 42 13.43 -5.87 5.81
N LEU A 43 13.91 -7.06 5.43
CA LEU A 43 14.62 -7.96 6.34
C LEU A 43 15.95 -7.39 6.81
N ALA A 44 16.71 -6.71 5.94
CA ALA A 44 17.93 -6.01 6.33
C ALA A 44 17.65 -4.91 7.36
N ALA A 45 16.58 -4.13 7.15
CA ALA A 45 16.12 -3.14 8.13
C ALA A 45 15.76 -3.78 9.48
N TYR A 46 15.01 -4.88 9.47
CA TYR A 46 14.68 -5.62 10.69
C TYR A 46 15.92 -6.12 11.43
N ARG A 47 16.89 -6.71 10.69
CA ARG A 47 18.16 -7.18 11.27
C ARG A 47 18.95 -6.03 11.92
N ALA A 48 19.01 -4.87 11.27
CA ALA A 48 19.69 -3.69 11.83
C ALA A 48 19.04 -3.20 13.13
N LEU A 49 17.71 -3.25 13.23
CA LEU A 49 16.99 -2.94 14.47
C LEU A 49 17.32 -3.94 15.59
N ARG A 50 17.37 -5.24 15.28
CA ARG A 50 17.74 -6.27 16.25
C ARG A 50 19.20 -6.16 16.69
N ALA A 51 20.13 -5.92 15.76
CA ALA A 51 21.54 -5.71 16.06
C ALA A 51 21.80 -4.45 16.91
N SER A 52 20.89 -3.47 16.82
CA SER A 52 20.88 -2.26 17.66
C SER A 52 20.43 -2.50 19.11
N GLY A 53 20.05 -3.73 19.47
CA GLY A 53 19.54 -4.08 20.81
C GLY A 53 18.09 -3.66 21.05
N LEU A 54 17.36 -3.20 20.03
CA LEU A 54 15.96 -2.78 20.20
C LEU A 54 15.03 -3.99 20.38
N PRO A 55 14.04 -3.92 21.30
CA PRO A 55 13.11 -5.00 21.59
C PRO A 55 11.97 -5.03 20.55
N VAL A 56 12.31 -5.15 19.27
CA VAL A 56 11.33 -5.28 18.19
C VAL A 56 11.06 -6.75 17.88
N HIS A 57 9.79 -7.12 17.71
CA HIS A 57 9.40 -8.48 17.34
C HIS A 57 8.58 -8.48 16.05
N ARG A 58 8.81 -9.49 15.20
CA ARG A 58 7.98 -9.70 14.01
C ARG A 58 6.57 -10.11 14.45
N LEU A 59 5.57 -9.56 13.77
CA LEU A 59 4.19 -9.99 13.97
C LEU A 59 4.03 -11.46 13.60
N PHE A 60 3.11 -12.16 14.26
CA PHE A 60 2.71 -13.51 13.86
C PHE A 60 2.34 -13.59 12.37
N THR A 61 1.63 -12.57 11.88
CA THR A 61 1.15 -12.46 10.49
C THR A 61 2.23 -12.09 9.48
N ASP A 62 3.44 -11.77 9.91
CA ASP A 62 4.53 -11.38 9.00
C ASP A 62 4.99 -12.53 8.09
N ARG A 63 4.76 -13.78 8.51
CA ARG A 63 5.14 -14.95 7.72
C ARG A 63 4.49 -15.00 6.32
N TRP A 64 3.35 -14.34 6.13
CA TRP A 64 2.66 -14.24 4.84
C TRP A 64 2.94 -12.94 4.08
N ARG A 65 3.81 -12.07 4.59
CA ARG A 65 4.17 -10.81 3.94
C ARG A 65 5.30 -11.05 2.94
N GLU A 66 5.03 -10.78 1.67
CA GLU A 66 5.92 -11.13 0.56
C GLU A 66 6.97 -10.06 0.25
N THR A 67 6.70 -8.80 0.61
CA THR A 67 7.52 -7.64 0.21
C THR A 67 7.85 -6.68 1.35
N GLU A 68 7.39 -6.98 2.56
CA GLU A 68 7.57 -6.14 3.74
C GLU A 68 7.86 -7.02 4.96
N VAL A 69 8.26 -6.36 6.06
CA VAL A 69 8.34 -6.96 7.39
C VAL A 69 7.47 -6.14 8.36
N GLY A 70 6.44 -6.75 8.90
CA GLY A 70 5.63 -6.22 9.99
C GLY A 70 6.25 -6.53 11.34
N ILE A 71 6.47 -5.49 12.15
CA ILE A 71 6.89 -5.59 13.55
C ILE A 71 5.82 -4.99 14.47
N ASP A 72 5.86 -5.37 15.74
CA ASP A 72 5.07 -4.73 16.78
C ASP A 72 5.45 -3.24 16.96
N SER A 73 4.65 -2.54 17.76
CA SER A 73 4.84 -1.11 18.05
C SER A 73 5.60 -0.90 19.38
N SER A 74 6.40 -1.87 19.82
CA SER A 74 7.15 -1.81 21.09
C SER A 74 8.18 -0.68 21.14
N VAL A 75 8.57 -0.17 19.96
CA VAL A 75 9.53 0.92 19.80
C VAL A 75 8.87 2.05 19.00
N PRO A 76 9.00 3.32 19.41
CA PRO A 76 8.43 4.45 18.66
C PRO A 76 8.86 4.48 17.19
N LEU A 77 7.93 4.79 16.28
CA LEU A 77 8.23 4.84 14.84
C LEU A 77 9.40 5.79 14.50
N ALA A 78 9.56 6.88 15.23
CA ALA A 78 10.66 7.82 15.05
C ALA A 78 12.03 7.18 15.35
N GLU A 79 12.12 6.33 16.37
CA GLU A 79 13.32 5.55 16.69
C GLU A 79 13.63 4.56 15.57
N VAL A 80 12.61 3.79 15.15
CA VAL A 80 12.74 2.83 14.05
C VAL A 80 13.28 3.52 12.79
N ARG A 81 12.68 4.64 12.39
CA ARG A 81 13.12 5.45 11.24
C ARG A 81 14.56 5.93 11.41
N ARG A 82 14.96 6.36 12.61
CA ARG A 82 16.33 6.83 12.86
C ARG A 82 17.35 5.71 12.66
N ARG A 83 17.08 4.50 13.14
CA ARG A 83 18.01 3.36 13.04
C ARG A 83 18.16 2.83 11.62
N ILE A 84 17.13 2.92 10.78
CA ILE A 84 17.16 2.39 9.41
C ILE A 84 17.55 3.43 8.35
N ARG A 85 17.96 4.66 8.75
CA ARG A 85 18.19 5.79 7.83
C ARG A 85 19.18 5.50 6.69
N GLY A 86 20.21 4.68 6.94
CA GLY A 86 21.23 4.30 5.95
C GLY A 86 20.85 3.09 5.08
N ILE A 87 19.66 2.52 5.27
CA ILE A 87 19.17 1.38 4.51
C ILE A 87 18.18 1.90 3.48
N ASN A 88 18.09 1.26 2.31
CA ASN A 88 17.05 1.53 1.31
C ASN A 88 15.63 1.11 1.78
N ALA A 89 15.36 1.25 3.07
CA ALA A 89 14.10 0.91 3.70
C ALA A 89 13.41 2.14 4.27
N TYR A 90 12.11 2.02 4.42
CA TYR A 90 11.25 3.01 5.07
C TYR A 90 10.27 2.31 6.02
N ALA A 91 9.80 3.05 7.03
CA ALA A 91 8.90 2.56 8.05
C ALA A 91 7.62 3.40 8.13
N GLU A 92 6.48 2.71 8.13
CA GLU A 92 5.15 3.29 8.34
C GLU A 92 4.44 2.61 9.49
N SER A 93 3.57 3.33 10.20
CA SER A 93 2.68 2.74 11.19
C SER A 93 1.27 2.65 10.63
N SER A 94 0.60 1.53 10.91
CA SER A 94 -0.83 1.34 10.67
C SER A 94 -1.69 1.62 11.91
N GLY A 95 -1.10 2.16 12.99
CA GLY A 95 -1.71 2.26 14.31
C GLY A 95 -1.53 1.00 15.17
N PHE A 96 -1.59 -0.18 14.56
CA PHE A 96 -1.42 -1.46 15.27
C PHE A 96 0.00 -2.04 15.15
N ALA A 97 0.68 -1.76 14.04
CA ALA A 97 2.00 -2.29 13.75
C ALA A 97 2.87 -1.27 13.01
N ILE A 98 4.17 -1.53 13.01
CA ILE A 98 5.14 -0.83 12.15
C ILE A 98 5.51 -1.75 10.98
N HIS A 99 5.53 -1.18 9.79
CA HIS A 99 5.78 -1.86 8.52
C HIS A 99 7.09 -1.39 7.94
N LEU A 100 8.06 -2.28 7.86
CA LEU A 100 9.34 -2.06 7.21
C LEU A 100 9.21 -2.48 5.74
N MET A 101 9.52 -1.57 4.84
CA MET A 101 9.37 -1.76 3.40
C MET A 101 10.57 -1.21 2.67
N GLU A 102 10.82 -1.67 1.44
CA GLU A 102 11.76 -1.00 0.53
C GLU A 102 11.27 0.42 0.22
N ARG A 103 12.19 1.39 0.09
CA ARG A 103 11.83 2.73 -0.38
C ARG A 103 11.31 2.64 -1.82
N GLY A 104 10.13 3.21 -2.06
CA GLY A 104 9.47 3.06 -3.35
C GLY A 104 8.44 1.92 -3.39
N ALA A 105 8.27 1.18 -2.29
CA ALA A 105 7.10 0.33 -2.07
C ALA A 105 5.91 1.17 -1.55
N GLY A 106 4.72 0.56 -1.46
CA GLY A 106 3.52 1.17 -0.88
C GLY A 106 2.34 1.29 -1.84
N LYS A 107 1.19 1.72 -1.29
CA LYS A 107 -0.10 1.78 -2.03
C LYS A 107 -0.01 2.55 -3.33
N TYR A 108 0.62 3.73 -3.30
CA TYR A 108 0.82 4.58 -4.47
C TYR A 108 1.48 3.83 -5.63
N PHE A 109 2.58 3.12 -5.37
CA PHE A 109 3.33 2.44 -6.42
C PHE A 109 2.61 1.19 -6.93
N GLY A 110 1.91 0.48 -6.05
CA GLY A 110 1.04 -0.64 -6.44
C GLY A 110 -0.09 -0.22 -7.37
N VAL A 111 -0.79 0.87 -7.03
CA VAL A 111 -1.88 1.40 -7.87
C VAL A 111 -1.34 1.95 -9.18
N ARG A 112 -0.27 2.75 -9.14
CA ARG A 112 0.39 3.27 -10.35
C ARG A 112 0.75 2.15 -11.32
N ARG A 113 1.37 1.08 -10.81
CA ARG A 113 1.73 -0.06 -11.64
C ARG A 113 0.52 -0.82 -12.16
N ALA A 114 -0.52 -0.99 -11.34
CA ALA A 114 -1.75 -1.65 -11.76
C ALA A 114 -2.44 -0.89 -12.91
N VAL A 115 -2.50 0.45 -12.88
CA VAL A 115 -3.10 1.22 -13.97
C VAL A 115 -2.24 1.25 -15.23
N GLU A 116 -0.91 1.31 -15.09
CA GLU A 116 0.02 1.17 -16.23
C GLU A 116 -0.18 -0.15 -16.97
N LEU A 117 -0.37 -1.24 -16.23
CA LEU A 117 -0.66 -2.56 -16.81
C LEU A 117 -2.01 -2.63 -17.55
N LEU A 118 -2.92 -1.69 -17.27
CA LEU A 118 -4.21 -1.54 -17.95
C LEU A 118 -4.17 -0.50 -19.08
N GLY A 119 -3.03 0.15 -19.33
CA GLY A 119 -2.91 1.24 -20.29
C GLY A 119 -3.63 2.52 -19.86
N LEU A 120 -3.82 2.71 -18.54
CA LEU A 120 -4.48 3.87 -17.94
C LEU A 120 -3.48 4.70 -17.12
N GLY A 121 -3.76 5.99 -16.96
CA GLY A 121 -3.07 6.84 -16.00
C GLY A 121 -3.81 6.96 -14.66
N LEU A 122 -3.15 7.57 -13.67
CA LEU A 122 -3.70 7.76 -12.31
C LEU A 122 -4.91 8.69 -12.29
N GLU A 123 -5.05 9.58 -13.27
CA GLU A 123 -6.21 10.44 -13.50
C GLU A 123 -7.52 9.67 -13.74
N HIS A 124 -7.43 8.38 -14.11
CA HIS A 124 -8.58 7.49 -14.27
C HIS A 124 -8.92 6.70 -13.00
N VAL A 125 -8.31 7.03 -11.86
CA VAL A 125 -8.46 6.30 -10.60
C VAL A 125 -9.25 7.11 -9.59
N VAL A 126 -10.17 6.44 -8.92
CA VAL A 126 -10.74 6.90 -7.64
C VAL A 126 -10.07 6.11 -6.51
N ALA A 127 -9.49 6.81 -5.54
CA ALA A 127 -8.91 6.19 -4.36
C ALA A 127 -9.65 6.63 -3.10
N ILE A 128 -9.89 5.67 -2.20
CA ILE A 128 -10.52 5.92 -0.90
C ILE A 128 -9.51 5.53 0.18
N GLY A 129 -9.29 6.41 1.16
CA GLY A 129 -8.28 6.19 2.19
C GLY A 129 -8.47 7.00 3.47
N ASP A 130 -7.98 6.45 4.58
CA ASP A 130 -8.19 6.95 5.94
C ASP A 130 -6.88 7.25 6.67
N GLY A 131 -5.76 6.63 6.27
CA GLY A 131 -4.48 6.71 6.97
C GLY A 131 -3.48 7.71 6.39
N ASP A 132 -2.46 8.04 7.18
CA ASP A 132 -1.32 8.86 6.71
C ASP A 132 -0.61 8.27 5.48
N ASN A 133 -0.61 6.93 5.37
CA ASN A 133 -0.04 6.18 4.26
C ASN A 133 -0.89 6.26 2.97
N ASP A 134 -2.16 6.66 3.07
CA ASP A 134 -3.03 6.91 1.92
C ASP A 134 -2.79 8.27 1.28
N ALA A 135 -2.30 9.24 2.06
CA ALA A 135 -2.23 10.64 1.65
C ALA A 135 -1.45 10.88 0.35
N ARG A 136 -0.44 10.05 0.04
CA ARG A 136 0.29 10.14 -1.23
C ARG A 136 -0.56 9.65 -2.40
N LEU A 137 -1.27 8.54 -2.23
CA LEU A 137 -2.14 7.98 -3.26
C LEU A 137 -3.32 8.92 -3.53
N LEU A 138 -4.00 9.37 -2.48
CA LEU A 138 -5.16 10.26 -2.58
C LEU A 138 -4.86 11.53 -3.38
N ARG A 139 -3.70 12.17 -3.15
CA ARG A 139 -3.27 13.35 -3.91
C ARG A 139 -2.91 13.10 -5.37
N ALA A 140 -2.59 11.86 -5.73
CA ALA A 140 -1.99 11.55 -7.02
C ALA A 140 -2.97 10.97 -8.03
N VAL A 141 -4.14 10.52 -7.57
CA VAL A 141 -5.19 9.96 -8.43
C VAL A 141 -6.12 11.06 -8.94
N GLY A 142 -6.94 10.75 -9.94
CA GLY A 142 -7.92 11.68 -10.49
C GLY A 142 -8.98 12.13 -9.49
N PHE A 143 -9.32 11.28 -8.53
CA PHE A 143 -10.24 11.65 -7.43
C PHE A 143 -9.95 10.89 -6.13
N GLY A 144 -9.50 11.61 -5.11
CA GLY A 144 -9.25 11.10 -3.77
C GLY A 144 -10.43 11.34 -2.82
N VAL A 145 -10.84 10.31 -2.08
CA VAL A 145 -11.90 10.40 -1.07
C VAL A 145 -11.35 9.98 0.30
N SER A 146 -11.71 10.73 1.33
CA SER A 146 -11.42 10.40 2.73
C SER A 146 -12.65 10.62 3.62
N PHE A 147 -12.50 10.39 4.92
CA PHE A 147 -13.59 10.38 5.88
C PHE A 147 -13.36 11.38 7.02
N PRO A 148 -14.42 11.80 7.74
CA PRO A 148 -14.26 12.67 8.90
C PRO A 148 -13.30 12.12 9.96
N SER A 149 -13.34 10.81 10.23
CA SER A 149 -12.46 10.15 11.21
C SER A 149 -11.01 9.95 10.75
N ALA A 150 -10.73 10.15 9.46
CA ALA A 150 -9.42 9.87 8.87
C ALA A 150 -8.31 10.75 9.47
N SER A 151 -7.06 10.39 9.23
CA SER A 151 -5.94 11.21 9.68
C SER A 151 -5.99 12.62 9.07
N SER A 152 -5.45 13.60 9.78
CA SER A 152 -5.41 14.98 9.27
C SER A 152 -4.68 15.07 7.92
N ARG A 153 -3.69 14.21 7.70
CA ARG A 153 -2.91 14.14 6.46
C ARG A 153 -3.71 13.51 5.33
N ALA A 154 -4.54 12.51 5.60
CA ALA A 154 -5.43 11.88 4.62
C ALA A 154 -6.54 12.84 4.20
N ARG A 155 -7.22 13.49 5.16
CA ARG A 155 -8.28 14.48 4.85
C ARG A 155 -7.78 15.62 3.98
N ARG A 156 -6.61 16.18 4.29
CA ARG A 156 -5.98 17.24 3.47
C ARG A 156 -5.51 16.77 2.10
N ALA A 157 -5.39 15.46 1.89
CA ALA A 157 -4.92 14.89 0.64
C ALA A 157 -6.04 14.52 -0.33
N ALA A 158 -7.27 14.44 0.16
CA ALA A 158 -8.44 14.04 -0.61
C ALA A 158 -9.14 15.26 -1.23
N ASP A 159 -9.74 15.06 -2.39
CA ASP A 159 -10.61 16.04 -3.05
C ASP A 159 -11.98 16.14 -2.36
N LEU A 160 -12.41 15.04 -1.75
CA LEU A 160 -13.65 14.96 -0.98
C LEU A 160 -13.41 14.31 0.39
N VAL A 161 -13.92 14.96 1.44
CA VAL A 161 -14.16 14.32 2.74
C VAL A 161 -15.66 14.07 2.85
N THR A 162 -16.05 12.81 3.05
CA THR A 162 -17.47 12.42 3.14
C THR A 162 -18.16 13.03 4.37
N ARG A 163 -19.51 12.96 4.41
CA ARG A 163 -20.31 13.50 5.53
C ARG A 163 -20.25 12.63 6.79
N ALA A 164 -20.04 11.33 6.61
CA ALA A 164 -19.95 10.34 7.68
C ALA A 164 -18.91 9.26 7.32
N ASP A 165 -18.51 8.47 8.30
CA ASP A 165 -17.65 7.30 8.07
C ASP A 165 -18.45 6.12 7.48
N GLY A 166 -17.78 5.21 6.78
CA GLY A 166 -18.37 3.95 6.32
C GLY A 166 -19.50 4.12 5.28
N ALA A 167 -20.41 3.15 5.22
CA ALA A 167 -21.52 3.13 4.26
C ALA A 167 -22.46 4.35 4.32
N PRO A 168 -22.80 4.93 5.50
CA PRO A 168 -23.63 6.15 5.58
C PRO A 168 -22.99 7.39 4.94
N GLY A 169 -21.68 7.37 4.66
CA GLY A 169 -20.96 8.48 4.05
C GLY A 169 -20.88 8.45 2.53
N PHE A 170 -21.35 7.37 1.88
CA PHE A 170 -21.31 7.16 0.43
C PHE A 170 -22.71 7.21 -0.20
#